data_AF-A0A4S4CZV8-F1
#
_entry.id   AF-A0A4S4CZV8-F1
#
_cell.length_a   1.000
_cell.length_b   1.000
_cell.length_c   1.000
_cell.angle_alpha   90.00
_cell.angle_beta   90.00
_cell.angle_gamma   90.00
#
_symmetry.space_group_name_H-M   'P 1'
#
loop_
_entity.id
_entity.type
_entity.pdbx_description
1 polymer ?
#
loop_
_entity_poly.entity_id
_entity_poly.type
_entity_poly.pdbx_seq_one_letter_code
_entity_poly.pdbx_strand_id
1 'polypeptide(L)'
;MAIPSLLSLIFFFLFLTSTLISSSPVEDPELVVQEVHRSINESRRNLGYLSCGTGNPIDDCWRCDPNWASNRQRLADCAIGFGKNAIGGRNGKIYVVTDSGNDDPVTPKPGTLRYGVIQSEPLWIIFARDMVIQLKEELIMNSFKTIDGRGASVHIAGGPCITIQYVSNIIIHGINIHDCKQGGNAMVRDSPGHYGWRTISDGDGVSIFGGSHIWVDHCSLSNCVDGLIDAIMGSTAITISNNYMTHHDKVMLLGHSDSYTKDTGMQVTIAFNHFGEGLVQRMPR
;
A
#
# COMPACT_ATOMS: atom_id res chain seq x y z
N MET A 1 -17.48 0.19 67.82
CA MET A 1 -17.29 1.61 67.49
C MET A 1 -15.78 1.86 67.46
N ALA A 2 -15.17 1.81 66.27
CA ALA A 2 -13.84 2.36 65.94
C ALA A 2 -13.55 2.04 64.45
N ILE A 3 -12.93 3.00 63.76
CA ILE A 3 -12.86 3.22 62.31
C ILE A 3 -11.71 2.40 61.70
N PRO A 4 -11.78 1.90 60.44
CA PRO A 4 -10.64 1.25 59.80
C PRO A 4 -9.67 2.29 59.20
N SER A 5 -8.38 2.06 59.42
CA SER A 5 -7.26 2.84 58.90
C SER A 5 -7.05 2.60 57.40
N LEU A 6 -6.78 3.71 56.72
CA LEU A 6 -6.50 3.90 55.31
C LEU A 6 -5.29 3.04 54.84
N LEU A 7 -5.54 1.93 54.11
CA LEU A 7 -4.49 1.30 53.29
C LEU A 7 -4.50 1.96 51.91
N SER A 8 -3.41 2.65 51.58
CA SER A 8 -3.18 3.29 50.30
C SER A 8 -2.87 2.21 49.25
N LEU A 9 -3.82 1.92 48.36
CA LEU A 9 -3.59 1.15 47.14
C LEU A 9 -3.01 2.10 46.08
N ILE A 10 -1.70 2.03 45.85
CA ILE A 10 -1.05 2.69 44.72
C ILE A 10 -1.41 1.87 43.47
N PHE A 11 -2.41 2.33 42.72
CA PHE A 11 -2.69 1.84 41.38
C PHE A 11 -1.62 2.41 40.43
N PHE A 12 -0.67 1.58 40.03
CA PHE A 12 0.27 1.91 38.96
C PHE A 12 -0.48 1.80 37.62
N PHE A 13 -1.17 2.88 37.22
CA PHE A 13 -1.69 3.01 35.85
C PHE A 13 -0.49 3.15 34.92
N LEU A 14 -0.04 2.04 34.34
CA LEU A 14 0.70 2.05 33.09
C LEU A 14 -0.24 2.62 32.03
N PHE A 15 -0.18 3.92 31.81
CA PHE A 15 -0.68 4.54 30.60
C PHE A 15 0.13 3.97 29.44
N LEU A 16 -0.37 2.90 28.82
CA LEU A 16 -0.04 2.61 27.44
C LEU A 16 -0.61 3.79 26.65
N THR A 17 0.20 4.83 26.43
CA THR A 17 -0.14 5.83 25.44
C THR A 17 -0.13 5.10 24.11
N SER A 18 -1.31 4.71 23.65
CA SER A 18 -1.54 4.44 22.24
C SER A 18 -1.19 5.74 21.53
N THR A 19 0.05 5.83 21.03
CA THR A 19 0.44 6.85 20.07
C THR A 19 -0.41 6.58 18.84
N LEU A 20 -1.61 7.18 18.80
CA LEU A 20 -2.30 7.47 17.57
C LEU A 20 -1.32 8.34 16.79
N ILE A 21 -0.55 7.72 15.90
CA ILE A 21 0.19 8.44 14.88
C ILE A 21 -0.91 9.01 13.98
N SER A 22 -1.40 10.19 14.35
CA SER A 22 -2.24 11.01 13.50
C SER A 22 -1.38 11.33 12.29
N SER A 23 -1.78 10.83 11.12
CA SER A 23 -1.15 11.19 9.84
C SER A 23 -1.57 12.62 9.50
N SER A 24 -1.00 13.58 10.22
CA SER A 24 -1.08 14.98 9.85
C SER A 24 -0.24 15.18 8.58
N PRO A 25 -0.71 16.01 7.63
CA PRO A 25 0.12 16.42 6.50
C PRO A 25 1.45 16.96 7.02
N VAL A 26 2.53 16.72 6.30
CA VAL A 26 3.82 17.33 6.60
C VAL A 26 3.65 18.86 6.55
N GLU A 27 4.03 19.54 7.63
CA GLU A 27 3.82 20.99 7.78
C GLU A 27 4.54 21.81 6.72
N ASP A 28 5.73 21.37 6.31
CA ASP A 28 6.52 21.99 5.24
C ASP A 28 6.77 21.00 4.09
N PRO A 29 5.89 21.00 3.06
CA PRO A 29 6.04 20.16 1.87
C PRO A 29 7.34 20.41 1.09
N GLU A 30 7.91 21.61 1.18
CA GLU A 30 9.10 21.99 0.42
C GLU A 30 10.34 21.21 0.89
N LEU A 31 10.42 20.89 2.19
CA LEU A 31 11.50 20.04 2.72
C LEU A 31 11.49 18.64 2.10
N VAL A 32 10.30 18.08 1.86
CA VAL A 32 10.15 16.77 1.21
C VAL A 32 10.62 16.84 -0.25
N VAL A 33 10.28 17.92 -0.96
CA VAL A 33 10.74 18.17 -2.33
C VAL A 33 12.27 18.27 -2.38
N GLN A 34 12.88 19.03 -1.47
CA GLN A 34 14.34 19.16 -1.37
C GLN A 34 15.04 17.83 -1.07
N GLU A 35 14.48 17.01 -0.18
CA GLU A 35 14.99 15.68 0.14
C GLU A 35 14.95 14.73 -1.06
N VAL A 36 13.85 14.76 -1.82
CA VAL A 36 13.70 13.98 -3.07
C VAL A 36 14.76 14.42 -4.09
N HIS A 37 14.92 15.73 -4.32
CA HIS A 37 15.94 16.23 -5.23
C HIS A 37 17.36 15.88 -4.80
N ARG A 38 17.66 15.97 -3.50
CA ARG A 38 18.96 15.54 -2.95
C ARG A 38 19.20 14.06 -3.24
N SER A 39 18.22 13.20 -2.96
CA SER A 39 18.33 11.75 -3.15
C SER A 39 18.58 11.40 -4.62
N ILE A 40 17.87 12.06 -5.56
CA ILE A 40 18.08 11.91 -7.00
C ILE A 40 19.50 12.32 -7.40
N ASN A 41 19.96 13.48 -6.92
CA ASN A 41 21.29 13.99 -7.24
C ASN A 41 22.40 13.07 -6.72
N GLU A 42 22.26 12.53 -5.52
CA GLU A 42 23.20 11.57 -4.93
C GLU A 42 23.25 10.27 -5.73
N SER A 43 22.09 9.69 -6.06
CA SER A 43 22.00 8.50 -6.91
C SER A 43 22.66 8.73 -8.29
N ARG A 44 22.40 9.87 -8.94
CA ARG A 44 23.01 10.22 -10.24
C ARG A 44 24.52 10.46 -10.17
N ARG A 45 25.05 11.00 -9.07
CA ARG A 45 26.50 11.20 -8.88
C ARG A 45 27.26 9.89 -8.71
N ASN A 46 26.58 8.85 -8.23
CA ASN A 46 27.14 7.51 -8.02
C ASN A 46 26.97 6.58 -9.25
N LEU A 47 26.53 7.13 -10.38
CA LEU A 47 26.52 6.42 -11.66
C LEU A 47 27.96 6.14 -12.10
N GLY A 48 28.24 4.87 -12.41
CA GLY A 48 29.52 4.43 -12.92
C GLY A 48 29.33 3.21 -13.83
N TYR A 49 30.23 3.03 -14.80
CA TYR A 49 30.11 1.97 -15.82
C TYR A 49 30.02 0.54 -15.22
N LEU A 50 30.61 0.32 -14.04
CA LEU A 50 30.57 -0.94 -13.30
C LEU A 50 29.66 -0.87 -12.05
N SER A 51 28.91 0.22 -11.88
CA SER A 51 28.00 0.41 -10.75
C SER A 51 26.68 -0.27 -11.03
N CYS A 52 26.06 -0.83 -9.99
CA CYS A 52 24.67 -1.30 -10.06
C CYS A 52 23.66 -0.14 -10.09
N GLY A 53 24.08 1.08 -9.75
CA GLY A 53 23.23 2.26 -9.70
C GLY A 53 22.61 2.60 -11.06
N THR A 54 21.33 2.96 -11.02
CA THR A 54 20.48 3.31 -12.17
C THR A 54 20.19 4.81 -12.25
N GLY A 55 20.51 5.57 -11.21
CA GLY A 55 20.13 6.98 -11.11
C GLY A 55 18.73 7.19 -10.51
N ASN A 56 18.08 6.09 -10.13
CA ASN A 56 16.83 6.07 -9.39
C ASN A 56 17.13 5.72 -7.92
N PRO A 57 17.00 6.67 -6.98
CA PRO A 57 17.39 6.45 -5.58
C PRO A 57 16.56 5.36 -4.88
N ILE A 58 15.32 5.12 -5.31
CA ILE A 58 14.48 4.06 -4.75
C ILE A 58 15.09 2.70 -5.10
N ASP A 59 15.33 2.47 -6.39
CA ASP A 59 15.87 1.21 -6.89
C ASP A 59 17.31 1.00 -6.41
N ASP A 60 18.15 2.04 -6.44
CA ASP A 60 19.54 1.98 -6.01
C ASP A 60 19.69 1.62 -4.53
N CYS A 61 18.67 1.91 -3.70
CA CYS A 61 18.65 1.60 -2.27
C CYS A 61 18.54 0.08 -1.97
N TRP A 62 17.84 -0.69 -2.81
CA TRP A 62 17.58 -2.12 -2.56
C TRP A 62 18.01 -3.08 -3.67
N ARG A 63 17.92 -2.69 -4.96
CA ARG A 63 18.21 -3.59 -6.09
C ARG A 63 19.68 -4.03 -6.13
N CYS A 64 20.56 -3.20 -5.59
CA CYS A 64 21.98 -3.50 -5.51
C CYS A 64 22.38 -4.41 -4.35
N ASP A 65 21.42 -4.83 -3.52
CA ASP A 65 21.65 -5.88 -2.53
C ASP A 65 21.54 -7.27 -3.21
N PRO A 66 22.66 -8.00 -3.42
CA PRO A 66 22.59 -9.34 -4.00
C PRO A 66 21.82 -10.33 -3.10
N ASN A 67 21.65 -9.99 -1.82
CA ASN A 67 20.95 -10.78 -0.82
C ASN A 67 19.56 -10.22 -0.51
N TRP A 68 18.94 -9.46 -1.43
CA TRP A 68 17.60 -8.90 -1.24
C TRP A 68 16.57 -9.97 -0.82
N ALA A 69 16.72 -11.21 -1.28
CA ALA A 69 15.79 -12.30 -0.98
C ALA A 69 15.82 -12.73 0.50
N SER A 70 16.98 -12.66 1.16
CA SER A 70 17.10 -12.86 2.62
C SER A 70 16.81 -11.57 3.40
N ASN A 71 16.95 -10.41 2.77
CA ASN A 71 16.74 -9.09 3.37
C ASN A 71 15.50 -8.37 2.82
N ARG A 72 14.42 -9.11 2.50
CA ARG A 72 13.26 -8.57 1.76
C ARG A 72 12.70 -7.29 2.34
N GLN A 73 12.62 -7.23 3.68
CA GLN A 73 12.02 -6.12 4.40
C GLN A 73 12.84 -4.82 4.35
N ARG A 74 14.11 -4.88 3.92
CA ARG A 74 14.94 -3.69 3.66
C ARG A 74 14.32 -2.75 2.63
N LEU A 75 13.51 -3.28 1.71
CA LEU A 75 12.76 -2.47 0.75
C LEU A 75 11.99 -1.32 1.42
N ALA A 76 11.43 -1.54 2.61
CA ALA A 76 10.65 -0.54 3.33
C ALA A 76 11.47 0.68 3.82
N ASP A 77 12.80 0.64 3.73
CA ASP A 77 13.68 1.80 3.98
C ASP A 77 13.89 2.69 2.74
N CYS A 78 13.44 2.24 1.57
CA CYS A 78 13.83 2.82 0.27
C CYS A 78 12.78 3.75 -0.34
N ALA A 79 11.62 3.88 0.29
CA ALA A 79 10.60 4.83 -0.14
C ALA A 79 11.11 6.27 0.01
N ILE A 80 10.74 7.15 -0.94
CA ILE A 80 11.02 8.58 -0.88
C ILE A 80 9.72 9.38 -0.95
N GLY A 81 9.82 10.71 -0.79
CA GLY A 81 8.67 11.60 -0.92
C GLY A 81 7.72 11.52 0.27
N PHE A 82 6.45 11.86 0.06
CA PHE A 82 5.47 11.92 1.15
C PHE A 82 5.15 10.54 1.74
N GLY A 83 5.22 9.48 0.94
CA GLY A 83 5.06 8.09 1.38
C GLY A 83 6.32 7.45 1.98
N LYS A 84 7.42 8.18 2.18
CA LYS A 84 8.69 7.60 2.67
C LYS A 84 8.60 6.84 4.00
N ASN A 85 7.60 7.18 4.82
CA ASN A 85 7.35 6.55 6.12
C ASN A 85 6.41 5.34 6.04
N ALA A 86 6.00 4.90 4.85
CA ALA A 86 5.21 3.68 4.67
C ALA A 86 6.07 2.46 5.00
N ILE A 87 5.99 1.95 6.24
CA ILE A 87 6.81 0.81 6.66
C ILE A 87 6.22 -0.55 6.26
N GLY A 88 4.99 -0.58 5.77
CA GLY A 88 4.30 -1.81 5.38
C GLY A 88 4.25 -2.84 6.52
N GLY A 89 4.52 -4.09 6.18
CA GLY A 89 4.62 -5.21 7.14
C GLY A 89 6.01 -5.43 7.74
N ARG A 90 6.91 -4.44 7.70
CA ARG A 90 8.26 -4.55 8.27
C ARG A 90 8.21 -4.92 9.75
N ASN A 91 9.19 -5.71 10.20
CA ASN A 91 9.27 -6.34 11.53
C ASN A 91 8.16 -7.38 11.79
N GLY A 92 7.23 -7.55 10.86
CA GLY A 92 6.26 -8.62 10.83
C GLY A 92 6.84 -9.94 10.35
N LYS A 93 6.05 -11.00 10.51
CA LYS A 93 6.41 -12.32 9.97
C LYS A 93 6.24 -12.33 8.45
N ILE A 94 7.03 -13.17 7.79
CA ILE A 94 6.78 -13.51 6.39
C ILE A 94 5.55 -14.42 6.33
N TYR A 95 4.54 -14.03 5.56
CA TYR A 95 3.40 -14.86 5.23
C TYR A 95 3.49 -15.26 3.75
N VAL A 96 3.38 -16.56 3.47
CA VAL A 96 3.54 -17.09 2.11
C VAL A 96 2.16 -17.48 1.56
N VAL A 97 1.74 -16.81 0.50
CA VAL A 97 0.57 -17.19 -0.28
C VAL A 97 0.92 -18.45 -1.09
N THR A 98 0.13 -19.50 -0.88
CA THR A 98 0.30 -20.80 -1.52
C THR A 98 -0.94 -21.22 -2.33
N ASP A 99 -2.06 -20.52 -2.13
CA ASP A 99 -3.36 -20.80 -2.76
C ASP A 99 -3.93 -19.53 -3.40
N SER A 100 -4.10 -19.59 -4.73
CA SER A 100 -4.68 -18.53 -5.55
C SER A 100 -6.13 -18.80 -5.99
N GLY A 101 -6.67 -19.99 -5.73
CA GLY A 101 -7.95 -20.45 -6.29
C GLY A 101 -9.14 -20.40 -5.33
N ASN A 102 -8.88 -20.34 -4.02
CA ASN A 102 -9.93 -20.41 -2.99
C ASN A 102 -10.18 -19.07 -2.29
N ASP A 103 -10.31 -17.97 -3.04
CA ASP A 103 -10.73 -16.70 -2.45
C ASP A 103 -12.14 -16.83 -1.86
N ASP A 104 -12.30 -16.39 -0.60
CA ASP A 104 -13.58 -16.36 0.10
C ASP A 104 -13.68 -15.02 0.85
N PRO A 105 -14.60 -14.12 0.43
CA PRO A 105 -14.70 -12.77 0.99
C PRO A 105 -14.97 -12.70 2.49
N VAL A 106 -15.57 -13.74 3.10
CA VAL A 106 -16.02 -13.73 4.50
C VAL A 106 -15.22 -14.69 5.37
N THR A 107 -14.75 -15.81 4.83
CA THR A 107 -14.05 -16.88 5.55
C THR A 107 -12.78 -17.31 4.82
N PRO A 108 -11.82 -16.39 4.58
CA PRO A 108 -10.61 -16.72 3.85
C PRO A 108 -9.77 -17.76 4.59
N LYS A 109 -9.19 -18.69 3.86
CA LYS A 109 -8.37 -19.78 4.41
C LYS A 109 -6.90 -19.37 4.54
N PRO A 110 -6.17 -19.83 5.57
CA PRO A 110 -4.71 -19.73 5.59
C PRO A 110 -4.09 -20.27 4.30
N GLY A 111 -3.09 -19.57 3.79
CA GLY A 111 -2.47 -19.81 2.48
C GLY A 111 -3.03 -18.93 1.35
N THR A 112 -4.19 -18.30 1.52
CA THR A 112 -4.74 -17.32 0.54
C THR A 112 -4.21 -15.91 0.79
N LEU A 113 -4.21 -15.06 -0.24
CA LEU A 113 -3.85 -13.65 -0.11
C LEU A 113 -4.79 -12.91 0.87
N ARG A 114 -6.10 -13.11 0.73
CA ARG A 114 -7.10 -12.46 1.59
C ARG A 114 -6.89 -12.77 3.06
N TYR A 115 -6.58 -14.01 3.41
CA TYR A 115 -6.28 -14.35 4.81
C TYR A 115 -5.08 -13.55 5.32
N GLY A 116 -4.00 -13.42 4.54
CA GLY A 116 -2.81 -12.66 4.95
C GLY A 116 -3.09 -11.18 5.17
N VAL A 117 -3.77 -10.52 4.23
CA VAL A 117 -3.93 -9.05 4.28
C VAL A 117 -4.86 -8.57 5.38
N ILE A 118 -5.76 -9.41 5.88
CA ILE A 118 -6.70 -9.02 6.95
C ILE A 118 -6.11 -9.21 8.36
N GLN A 119 -4.97 -9.89 8.54
CA GLN A 119 -4.46 -10.18 9.88
C GLN A 119 -4.16 -8.90 10.66
N SER A 120 -4.29 -8.96 11.99
CA SER A 120 -4.05 -7.79 12.85
C SER A 120 -2.57 -7.49 13.00
N GLU A 121 -1.70 -8.51 13.02
CA GLU A 121 -0.26 -8.30 13.08
C GLU A 121 0.32 -7.75 11.75
N PRO A 122 1.47 -7.05 11.82
CA PRO A 122 2.23 -6.73 10.63
C PRO A 122 2.63 -7.98 9.86
N LEU A 123 2.42 -8.00 8.54
CA LEU A 123 2.82 -9.13 7.69
C LEU A 123 3.51 -8.68 6.41
N TRP A 124 4.65 -9.32 6.13
CA TRP A 124 5.32 -9.23 4.84
C TRP A 124 4.87 -10.41 3.98
N ILE A 125 3.93 -10.15 3.07
CA ILE A 125 3.25 -11.17 2.28
C ILE A 125 4.03 -11.41 0.99
N ILE A 126 4.45 -12.66 0.77
CA ILE A 126 5.15 -13.11 -0.44
C ILE A 126 4.38 -14.25 -1.09
N PHE A 127 4.83 -14.68 -2.27
CA PHE A 127 4.16 -15.68 -3.09
C PHE A 127 5.07 -16.88 -3.34
N ALA A 128 4.53 -18.09 -3.15
CA ALA A 128 5.32 -19.32 -3.28
C ALA A 128 5.72 -19.65 -4.74
N ARG A 129 4.97 -19.14 -5.70
CA ARG A 129 5.10 -19.38 -7.14
C ARG A 129 4.32 -18.33 -7.92
N ASP A 130 4.52 -18.31 -9.22
CA ASP A 130 3.70 -17.55 -10.15
C ASP A 130 2.22 -17.91 -9.97
N MET A 131 1.37 -16.90 -9.94
CA MET A 131 -0.07 -17.11 -9.76
C MET A 131 -0.90 -15.97 -10.32
N VAL A 132 -2.08 -16.34 -10.84
CA VAL A 132 -3.17 -15.44 -11.14
C VAL A 132 -4.22 -15.61 -10.05
N ILE A 133 -4.52 -14.53 -9.34
CA ILE A 133 -5.49 -14.46 -8.25
C ILE A 133 -6.68 -13.67 -8.78
N GLN A 134 -7.78 -14.38 -9.03
CA GLN A 134 -9.07 -13.76 -9.31
C GLN A 134 -9.85 -13.64 -8.00
N LEU A 135 -9.96 -12.42 -7.49
CA LEU A 135 -10.72 -12.14 -6.29
C LEU A 135 -12.22 -12.20 -6.59
N LYS A 136 -13.02 -12.63 -5.62
CA LYS A 136 -14.48 -12.62 -5.73
C LYS A 136 -15.09 -11.27 -5.37
N GLU A 137 -14.43 -10.55 -4.46
CA GLU A 137 -14.82 -9.23 -3.95
C GLU A 137 -13.58 -8.38 -3.72
N GLU A 138 -13.74 -7.07 -3.52
CA GLU A 138 -12.62 -6.15 -3.20
C GLU A 138 -11.71 -6.74 -2.12
N LEU A 139 -10.38 -6.69 -2.35
CA LEU A 139 -9.39 -7.08 -1.35
C LEU A 139 -9.19 -5.94 -0.36
N ILE A 140 -10.10 -5.89 0.62
CA ILE A 140 -9.97 -5.00 1.78
C ILE A 140 -8.94 -5.61 2.74
N MET A 141 -8.12 -4.76 3.35
CA MET A 141 -7.00 -5.16 4.19
C MET A 141 -6.90 -4.35 5.47
N ASN A 142 -6.12 -4.87 6.41
CA ASN A 142 -5.77 -4.19 7.65
C ASN A 142 -4.44 -3.42 7.48
N SER A 143 -4.11 -2.53 8.42
CA SER A 143 -2.85 -1.77 8.44
C SER A 143 -1.61 -2.67 8.53
N PHE A 144 -0.43 -2.10 8.23
CA PHE A 144 0.87 -2.77 8.37
C PHE A 144 1.02 -4.02 7.49
N LYS A 145 0.77 -3.87 6.19
CA LYS A 145 0.88 -4.95 5.22
C LYS A 145 1.85 -4.57 4.11
N THR A 146 2.69 -5.53 3.73
CA THR A 146 3.42 -5.46 2.47
C THR A 146 2.96 -6.60 1.59
N ILE A 147 2.52 -6.31 0.36
CA ILE A 147 2.36 -7.30 -0.70
C ILE A 147 3.60 -7.21 -1.58
N ASP A 148 4.48 -8.22 -1.53
CA ASP A 148 5.77 -8.25 -2.22
C ASP A 148 5.79 -9.38 -3.26
N GLY A 149 5.62 -9.02 -4.53
CA GLY A 149 5.65 -9.94 -5.66
C GLY A 149 7.05 -10.41 -6.07
N ARG A 150 8.14 -9.87 -5.52
CA ARG A 150 9.50 -10.22 -5.97
C ARG A 150 9.77 -11.72 -5.84
N GLY A 151 10.20 -12.33 -6.94
CA GLY A 151 10.51 -13.75 -7.05
C GLY A 151 9.37 -14.61 -7.62
N ALA A 152 8.23 -14.00 -7.96
CA ALA A 152 7.12 -14.66 -8.65
C ALA A 152 6.40 -13.69 -9.60
N SER A 153 5.84 -14.19 -10.70
CA SER A 153 4.90 -13.44 -11.53
C SER A 153 3.50 -13.52 -10.93
N VAL A 154 3.08 -12.46 -10.26
CA VAL A 154 1.80 -12.41 -9.54
C VAL A 154 0.86 -11.46 -10.25
N HIS A 155 -0.34 -11.95 -10.56
CA HIS A 155 -1.40 -11.18 -11.21
C HIS A 155 -2.63 -11.15 -10.31
N ILE A 156 -3.16 -9.96 -10.02
CA ILE A 156 -4.50 -9.76 -9.47
C ILE A 156 -5.35 -9.27 -10.63
N ALA A 157 -6.23 -10.14 -11.15
CA ALA A 157 -6.89 -9.89 -12.43
C ALA A 157 -8.23 -10.59 -12.61
N GLY A 158 -9.06 -10.03 -13.49
CA GLY A 158 -10.33 -10.63 -13.95
C GLY A 158 -11.47 -10.60 -12.91
N GLY A 159 -11.27 -9.93 -11.78
CA GLY A 159 -12.26 -9.72 -10.74
C GLY A 159 -12.04 -8.36 -10.07
N PRO A 160 -12.68 -8.09 -8.93
CA PRO A 160 -12.36 -6.91 -8.13
C PRO A 160 -10.90 -6.91 -7.68
N CYS A 161 -10.35 -5.74 -7.38
CA CYS A 161 -8.93 -5.60 -7.06
C CYS A 161 -8.74 -5.02 -5.64
N ILE A 162 -7.78 -4.12 -5.46
CA ILE A 162 -7.27 -3.75 -4.13
C ILE A 162 -8.00 -2.53 -3.58
N THR A 163 -8.46 -2.60 -2.33
CA THR A 163 -9.08 -1.47 -1.63
C THR A 163 -8.41 -1.24 -0.26
N ILE A 164 -7.64 -0.16 -0.16
CA ILE A 164 -7.00 0.32 1.07
C ILE A 164 -7.93 1.35 1.72
N GLN A 165 -8.77 0.89 2.64
CA GLN A 165 -9.80 1.72 3.25
C GLN A 165 -9.53 1.97 4.73
N TYR A 166 -9.36 3.25 5.11
CA TYR A 166 -9.18 3.71 6.50
C TYR A 166 -8.07 3.01 7.27
N VAL A 167 -7.00 2.61 6.58
CA VAL A 167 -5.83 1.94 7.15
C VAL A 167 -4.55 2.66 6.76
N SER A 168 -3.46 2.32 7.44
CA SER A 168 -2.16 2.94 7.21
C SER A 168 -1.02 1.94 7.11
N ASN A 169 0.13 2.41 6.62
CA ASN A 169 1.36 1.62 6.50
C ASN A 169 1.16 0.42 5.58
N ILE A 170 0.90 0.70 4.30
CA ILE A 170 0.73 -0.32 3.26
C ILE A 170 1.81 -0.15 2.19
N ILE A 171 2.43 -1.26 1.80
CA ILE A 171 3.31 -1.32 0.63
C ILE A 171 2.71 -2.34 -0.35
N ILE A 172 2.51 -1.93 -1.60
CA ILE A 172 2.17 -2.81 -2.71
C ILE A 172 3.33 -2.76 -3.68
N HIS A 173 4.03 -3.88 -3.86
CA HIS A 173 5.28 -3.91 -4.60
C HIS A 173 5.40 -5.09 -5.56
N GLY A 174 5.73 -4.82 -6.82
CA GLY A 174 6.17 -5.86 -7.76
C GLY A 174 5.09 -6.82 -8.23
N ILE A 175 3.83 -6.39 -8.31
CA ILE A 175 2.71 -7.21 -8.78
C ILE A 175 2.05 -6.62 -10.03
N ASN A 176 1.35 -7.45 -10.80
CA ASN A 176 0.57 -7.05 -11.96
C ASN A 176 -0.91 -6.93 -11.56
N ILE A 177 -1.54 -5.80 -11.84
CA ILE A 177 -2.93 -5.49 -11.50
C ILE A 177 -3.65 -5.08 -12.77
N HIS A 178 -4.54 -5.90 -13.30
CA HIS A 178 -5.16 -5.61 -14.59
C HIS A 178 -6.51 -6.28 -14.77
N ASP A 179 -7.29 -5.82 -15.74
CA ASP A 179 -8.63 -6.35 -16.02
C ASP A 179 -9.55 -6.31 -14.79
N CYS A 180 -9.33 -5.35 -13.88
CA CYS A 180 -10.11 -5.20 -12.65
C CYS A 180 -11.58 -4.93 -12.98
N LYS A 181 -12.48 -5.60 -12.28
CA LYS A 181 -13.93 -5.54 -12.46
C LYS A 181 -14.61 -5.00 -11.22
N GLN A 182 -15.86 -4.58 -11.36
CA GLN A 182 -16.70 -4.24 -10.22
C GLN A 182 -17.03 -5.50 -9.41
N GLY A 183 -16.97 -5.38 -8.09
CA GLY A 183 -17.50 -6.34 -7.12
C GLY A 183 -18.56 -5.67 -6.27
N GLY A 184 -19.14 -6.40 -5.33
CA GLY A 184 -20.01 -5.87 -4.29
C GLY A 184 -21.37 -6.55 -4.23
N ASN A 185 -22.26 -5.95 -3.46
CA ASN A 185 -23.50 -6.57 -2.98
C ASN A 185 -23.21 -7.87 -2.21
N ALA A 186 -22.16 -7.83 -1.39
CA ALA A 186 -21.66 -8.96 -0.64
C ALA A 186 -21.13 -8.53 0.73
N MET A 187 -21.03 -9.50 1.63
CA MET A 187 -20.28 -9.33 2.87
C MET A 187 -18.79 -9.51 2.59
N VAL A 188 -17.97 -8.58 3.05
CA VAL A 188 -16.51 -8.61 2.85
C VAL A 188 -15.81 -8.40 4.19
N ARG A 189 -14.84 -9.26 4.49
CA ARG A 189 -14.00 -9.22 5.68
C ARG A 189 -12.82 -8.30 5.49
N ASP A 190 -12.59 -7.43 6.48
CA ASP A 190 -11.48 -6.47 6.52
C ASP A 190 -10.48 -6.78 7.67
N SER A 191 -10.88 -7.59 8.65
CA SER A 191 -10.07 -7.97 9.80
C SER A 191 -10.49 -9.34 10.34
N PRO A 192 -9.75 -9.96 11.29
CA PRO A 192 -10.12 -11.26 11.83
C PRO A 192 -11.46 -11.20 12.59
N GLY A 193 -11.79 -10.03 13.15
CA GLY A 193 -12.98 -9.83 13.98
C GLY A 193 -14.17 -9.17 13.29
N HIS A 194 -14.00 -8.60 12.09
CA HIS A 194 -15.04 -7.80 11.45
C HIS A 194 -15.18 -8.10 9.96
N TYR A 195 -16.42 -8.06 9.48
CA TYR A 195 -16.79 -8.06 8.08
C TYR A 195 -18.09 -7.24 7.91
N GLY A 196 -18.22 -6.54 6.79
CA GLY A 196 -19.32 -5.60 6.55
C GLY A 196 -19.93 -5.77 5.16
N TRP A 197 -21.13 -5.23 4.97
CA TRP A 197 -21.78 -5.18 3.66
C TRP A 197 -21.07 -4.16 2.76
N ARG A 198 -20.74 -4.58 1.54
CA ARG A 198 -20.14 -3.74 0.50
C ARG A 198 -21.13 -3.53 -0.64
N THR A 199 -21.32 -2.28 -1.04
CA THR A 199 -22.02 -1.93 -2.28
C THR A 199 -21.10 -2.16 -3.48
N ILE A 200 -21.61 -1.89 -4.67
CA ILE A 200 -20.84 -2.04 -5.91
C ILE A 200 -19.60 -1.15 -5.87
N SER A 201 -18.43 -1.72 -6.12
CA SER A 201 -17.16 -1.01 -6.26
C SER A 201 -17.00 -0.45 -7.67
N ASP A 202 -16.19 0.59 -7.84
CA ASP A 202 -15.97 1.22 -9.15
C ASP A 202 -15.16 0.33 -10.10
N GLY A 203 -14.32 -0.56 -9.55
CA GLY A 203 -13.50 -1.49 -10.33
C GLY A 203 -12.11 -0.93 -10.65
N ASP A 204 -11.56 -0.15 -9.72
CA ASP A 204 -10.20 0.37 -9.77
C ASP A 204 -9.15 -0.73 -9.58
N GLY A 205 -7.93 -0.48 -10.06
CA GLY A 205 -6.77 -1.32 -9.73
C GLY A 205 -6.40 -1.26 -8.25
N VAL A 206 -6.11 -0.06 -7.76
CA VAL A 206 -5.80 0.24 -6.36
C VAL A 206 -6.64 1.45 -5.92
N SER A 207 -7.62 1.21 -5.07
CA SER A 207 -8.45 2.26 -4.45
C SER A 207 -7.93 2.59 -3.06
N ILE A 208 -7.57 3.84 -2.81
CA ILE A 208 -7.07 4.35 -1.53
C ILE A 208 -8.11 5.32 -0.97
N PHE A 209 -8.77 4.90 0.10
CA PHE A 209 -9.91 5.61 0.67
C PHE A 209 -9.63 5.98 2.14
N GLY A 210 -9.32 7.25 2.39
CA GLY A 210 -8.93 7.74 3.71
C GLY A 210 -7.72 7.01 4.32
N GLY A 211 -6.78 6.57 3.47
CA GLY A 211 -5.58 5.85 3.89
C GLY A 211 -4.35 6.75 4.04
N SER A 212 -3.35 6.32 4.81
CA SER A 212 -2.12 7.08 4.98
C SER A 212 -0.85 6.23 5.08
N HIS A 213 0.30 6.81 4.73
CA HIS A 213 1.58 6.08 4.69
C HIS A 213 1.49 4.87 3.75
N ILE A 214 1.26 5.17 2.48
CA ILE A 214 1.04 4.15 1.44
C ILE A 214 2.09 4.29 0.36
N TRP A 215 2.62 3.15 -0.09
CA TRP A 215 3.58 3.10 -1.17
C TRP A 215 3.18 2.05 -2.21
N VAL A 216 2.87 2.51 -3.42
CA VAL A 216 2.60 1.64 -4.58
C VAL A 216 3.79 1.73 -5.52
N ASP A 217 4.57 0.64 -5.59
CA ASP A 217 5.88 0.62 -6.22
C ASP A 217 6.06 -0.56 -7.19
N HIS A 218 6.72 -0.35 -8.32
CA HIS A 218 7.08 -1.44 -9.26
C HIS A 218 5.90 -2.33 -9.69
N CYS A 219 4.68 -1.79 -9.68
CA CYS A 219 3.50 -2.53 -10.14
C CYS A 219 3.27 -2.28 -11.63
N SER A 220 2.72 -3.27 -12.32
CA SER A 220 2.18 -3.08 -13.68
C SER A 220 0.67 -2.94 -13.60
N LEU A 221 0.11 -1.85 -14.14
CA LEU A 221 -1.33 -1.57 -14.09
C LEU A 221 -1.92 -1.30 -15.47
N SER A 222 -3.05 -1.91 -15.80
CA SER A 222 -3.75 -1.68 -17.08
C SER A 222 -5.21 -2.13 -17.08
N ASN A 223 -6.00 -1.63 -18.03
CA ASN A 223 -7.32 -2.14 -18.42
C ASN A 223 -8.31 -2.41 -17.26
N CYS A 224 -8.37 -1.52 -16.26
CA CYS A 224 -9.36 -1.60 -15.18
C CYS A 224 -10.72 -1.04 -15.63
N VAL A 225 -11.78 -1.20 -14.84
CA VAL A 225 -13.10 -0.64 -15.21
C VAL A 225 -13.16 0.87 -15.03
N ASP A 226 -12.61 1.41 -13.93
CA ASP A 226 -12.58 2.87 -13.70
C ASP A 226 -11.14 3.43 -13.59
N GLY A 227 -10.56 3.56 -12.40
CA GLY A 227 -9.19 4.07 -12.19
C GLY A 227 -8.10 2.99 -12.22
N LEU A 228 -6.83 3.35 -12.48
CA LEU A 228 -5.71 2.44 -12.13
C LEU A 228 -5.32 2.61 -10.66
N ILE A 229 -5.11 3.86 -10.22
CA ILE A 229 -4.81 4.19 -8.82
C ILE A 229 -5.58 5.45 -8.43
N ASP A 230 -6.55 5.30 -7.53
CA ASP A 230 -7.36 6.42 -7.05
C ASP A 230 -7.12 6.64 -5.55
N ALA A 231 -6.90 7.89 -5.16
CA ALA A 231 -6.70 8.29 -3.77
C ALA A 231 -7.63 9.43 -3.39
N ILE A 232 -8.54 9.17 -2.45
CA ILE A 232 -9.64 10.09 -2.11
C ILE A 232 -9.88 10.11 -0.60
N MET A 233 -10.79 10.97 -0.14
CA MET A 233 -11.37 10.92 1.21
C MET A 233 -10.37 11.19 2.34
N GLY A 234 -9.51 12.19 2.15
CA GLY A 234 -8.49 12.63 3.11
C GLY A 234 -7.24 11.75 3.09
N SER A 235 -7.04 10.97 2.03
CA SER A 235 -5.83 10.16 1.89
C SER A 235 -4.59 11.04 1.74
N THR A 236 -3.48 10.66 2.38
CA THR A 236 -2.25 11.49 2.41
C THR A 236 -1.02 10.66 2.73
N ALA A 237 0.18 11.26 2.66
CA ALA A 237 1.45 10.56 2.84
C ALA A 237 1.59 9.34 1.91
N ILE A 238 1.42 9.57 0.61
CA ILE A 238 1.44 8.54 -0.43
C ILE A 238 2.64 8.74 -1.35
N THR A 239 3.29 7.63 -1.74
CA THR A 239 4.22 7.61 -2.86
C THR A 239 3.75 6.59 -3.89
N ILE A 240 3.70 6.98 -5.15
CA ILE A 240 3.41 6.13 -6.30
C ILE A 240 4.65 6.19 -7.19
N SER A 241 5.42 5.10 -7.23
CA SER A 241 6.72 5.09 -7.91
C SER A 241 7.01 3.86 -8.76
N ASN A 242 7.85 4.03 -9.78
CA ASN A 242 8.35 2.90 -10.59
C ASN A 242 7.28 2.00 -11.23
N ASN A 243 6.02 2.45 -11.30
CA ASN A 243 4.95 1.65 -11.87
C ASN A 243 4.97 1.74 -13.39
N TYR A 244 4.55 0.68 -14.05
CA TYR A 244 4.37 0.62 -15.50
C TYR A 244 2.87 0.61 -15.82
N MET A 245 2.35 1.73 -16.34
CA MET A 245 0.92 1.93 -16.58
C MET A 245 0.65 2.03 -18.08
N THR A 246 -0.31 1.27 -18.60
CA THR A 246 -0.64 1.27 -20.04
C THR A 246 -2.13 0.99 -20.28
N HIS A 247 -2.59 1.23 -21.51
CA HIS A 247 -3.89 0.80 -22.03
C HIS A 247 -5.06 1.10 -21.10
N HIS A 248 -5.25 2.38 -20.76
CA HIS A 248 -6.26 2.78 -19.79
C HIS A 248 -6.68 4.25 -19.94
N ASP A 249 -7.96 4.56 -19.77
CA ASP A 249 -8.46 5.93 -19.93
C ASP A 249 -8.12 6.81 -18.72
N LYS A 250 -8.67 6.47 -17.56
CA LYS A 250 -8.58 7.26 -16.31
C LYS A 250 -7.46 6.71 -15.43
N VAL A 251 -6.25 7.24 -15.55
CA VAL A 251 -5.07 6.63 -14.91
C VAL A 251 -5.06 6.80 -13.39
N MET A 252 -5.07 8.04 -12.90
CA MET A 252 -4.89 8.32 -11.49
C MET A 252 -5.69 9.55 -11.03
N LEU A 253 -6.67 9.34 -10.16
CA LEU A 253 -7.44 10.42 -9.53
C LEU A 253 -6.95 10.71 -8.12
N LEU A 254 -6.57 11.97 -7.85
CA LEU A 254 -6.16 12.44 -6.53
C LEU A 254 -7.16 13.48 -6.02
N GLY A 255 -8.13 13.02 -5.24
CA GLY A 255 -9.27 13.82 -4.77
C GLY A 255 -10.49 13.70 -5.69
N HIS A 256 -11.66 13.50 -5.09
CA HIS A 256 -12.88 13.11 -5.83
C HIS A 256 -13.88 14.24 -6.05
N SER A 257 -13.77 15.36 -5.31
CA SER A 257 -14.77 16.41 -5.32
C SER A 257 -14.17 17.76 -4.95
N ASP A 258 -14.48 18.78 -5.76
CA ASP A 258 -14.05 20.17 -5.57
C ASP A 258 -14.49 20.78 -4.23
N SER A 259 -15.53 20.22 -3.60
CA SER A 259 -16.07 20.68 -2.31
C SER A 259 -15.61 19.86 -1.11
N TYR A 260 -14.81 18.80 -1.32
CA TYR A 260 -14.39 17.91 -0.23
C TYR A 260 -13.16 18.43 0.49
N THR A 261 -13.39 19.24 1.51
CA THR A 261 -12.33 20.00 2.21
C THR A 261 -11.28 19.13 2.93
N LYS A 262 -11.58 17.87 3.28
CA LYS A 262 -10.57 17.00 3.90
C LYS A 262 -9.44 16.63 2.94
N ASP A 263 -9.64 16.70 1.63
CA ASP A 263 -8.58 16.47 0.63
C ASP A 263 -7.57 17.63 0.56
N THR A 264 -7.81 18.78 1.23
CA THR A 264 -6.84 19.90 1.28
C THR A 264 -5.51 19.55 1.93
N GLY A 265 -5.48 18.51 2.78
CA GLY A 265 -4.27 17.97 3.39
C GLY A 265 -3.61 16.84 2.60
N MET A 266 -4.10 16.52 1.40
CA MET A 266 -3.55 15.44 0.58
C MET A 266 -2.13 15.75 0.13
N GLN A 267 -1.22 14.81 0.35
CA GLN A 267 0.18 14.89 -0.07
C GLN A 267 0.59 13.59 -0.73
N VAL A 268 0.93 13.67 -2.02
CA VAL A 268 1.24 12.51 -2.87
C VAL A 268 2.51 12.80 -3.67
N THR A 269 3.44 11.85 -3.69
CA THR A 269 4.62 11.89 -4.56
C THR A 269 4.42 10.92 -5.72
N ILE A 270 4.54 11.42 -6.94
CA ILE A 270 4.54 10.60 -8.17
C ILE A 270 5.94 10.70 -8.79
N ALA A 271 6.68 9.60 -8.82
CA ALA A 271 8.07 9.62 -9.27
C ALA A 271 8.46 8.35 -10.02
N PHE A 272 9.23 8.47 -11.10
CA PHE A 272 9.79 7.33 -11.86
C PHE A 272 8.78 6.34 -12.46
N ASN A 273 7.49 6.67 -12.46
CA ASN A 273 6.50 5.86 -13.17
C ASN A 273 6.70 5.98 -14.68
N HIS A 274 6.45 4.89 -15.39
CA HIS A 274 6.37 4.88 -16.84
C HIS A 274 4.90 4.92 -17.26
N PHE A 275 4.47 6.08 -17.74
CA PHE A 275 3.18 6.28 -18.39
C PHE A 275 3.32 5.90 -19.87
N GLY A 276 2.99 4.64 -20.16
CA GLY A 276 3.23 4.02 -21.46
C GLY A 276 2.10 4.22 -22.46
N GLU A 277 2.05 3.36 -23.47
CA GLU A 277 1.10 3.47 -24.57
C GLU A 277 -0.36 3.23 -24.13
N GLY A 278 -1.29 3.80 -24.90
CA GLY A 278 -2.73 3.60 -24.70
C GLY A 278 -3.30 4.29 -23.47
N LEU A 279 -2.56 5.18 -22.80
CA LEU A 279 -3.09 6.04 -21.75
C LEU A 279 -3.78 7.28 -22.33
N VAL A 280 -4.91 7.69 -21.75
CA VAL A 280 -5.69 8.84 -22.25
C VAL A 280 -5.54 10.07 -21.35
N GLN A 281 -5.79 9.95 -20.04
CA GLN A 281 -5.85 11.11 -19.13
C GLN A 281 -5.56 10.74 -17.67
N ARG A 282 -5.54 11.77 -16.81
CA ARG A 282 -5.32 11.68 -15.35
C ARG A 282 -3.94 11.14 -14.96
N MET A 283 -2.86 11.78 -15.42
CA MET A 283 -1.47 11.40 -15.10
C MET A 283 -0.68 12.49 -14.35
N PRO A 284 -1.11 12.95 -13.15
CA PRO A 284 -2.37 12.67 -12.45
C PRO A 284 -3.51 13.65 -12.85
N ARG A 285 -4.70 13.51 -12.23
CA ARG A 285 -5.76 14.54 -12.18
C ARG A 285 -6.15 14.82 -10.73
#